data_AF-A0A6I0DKE5-F1
#
_entry.id   AF-A0A6I0DKE5-F1
#
_cell.length_a   1.000
_cell.length_b   1.000
_cell.length_c   1.000
_cell.angle_alpha   90.00
_cell.angle_beta   90.00
_cell.angle_gamma   90.00
#
_symmetry.space_group_name_H-M   'P 1'
#
loop_
_entity.id
_entity.type
_entity.pdbx_description
1 polymer ?
#
loop_
_entity_poly.entity_id
_entity_poly.type
_entity_poly.pdbx_seq_one_letter_code
_entity_poly.pdbx_strand_id
1 'polypeptide(L)'
;MTSIDGGSTPYWRSRKHAFGLIREAELAAEELAEAPMYLHGGYDEDGDMIPIENLDPHDEMEEAIRAIETDPTAVSILVAQGRTHIGGHKIGAVIRALEPDWGGIEDPESNPLWGPDTD
;
A
#
# COMPACT_ATOMS: atom_id res chain seq x y z
N MET A 1 25.08 -9.94 -3.43
CA MET A 1 24.36 -10.18 -4.70
C MET A 1 23.53 -11.44 -4.55
N THR A 2 22.24 -11.28 -4.23
CA THR A 2 21.30 -12.39 -4.08
C THR A 2 20.96 -12.91 -5.48
N SER A 3 21.42 -14.13 -5.81
CA SER A 3 21.13 -14.76 -7.09
C SER A 3 19.64 -15.05 -7.21
N ILE A 4 18.99 -14.51 -8.23
CA ILE A 4 17.59 -14.81 -8.54
C ILE A 4 17.52 -16.20 -9.19
N ASP A 5 16.87 -17.16 -8.53
CA ASP A 5 16.57 -18.46 -9.12
C ASP A 5 15.27 -18.40 -9.92
N GLY A 6 15.37 -17.81 -11.13
CA GLY A 6 14.26 -17.66 -12.07
C GLY A 6 13.74 -18.97 -12.67
N GLY A 7 14.43 -20.10 -12.42
CA GLY A 7 14.00 -21.42 -12.87
C GLY A 7 13.15 -22.17 -11.83
N SER A 8 13.10 -21.70 -10.58
CA SER A 8 12.47 -22.45 -9.50
C SER A 8 10.95 -22.27 -9.42
N THR A 9 10.26 -23.37 -9.16
CA THR A 9 8.81 -23.37 -8.92
C THR A 9 8.38 -22.46 -7.75
N PRO A 10 9.09 -22.43 -6.59
CA PRO A 10 8.77 -21.52 -5.50
C PRO A 10 8.84 -20.04 -5.90
N TYR A 11 9.83 -19.66 -6.71
CA TYR A 11 9.98 -18.29 -7.21
C TYR A 11 8.77 -17.83 -8.02
N TRP A 12 8.31 -18.66 -8.96
CA TRP A 12 7.13 -18.34 -9.77
C TRP A 12 5.83 -18.40 -8.98
N ARG A 13 5.74 -19.30 -7.99
CA ARG A 13 4.56 -19.38 -7.11
C ARG A 13 4.38 -18.11 -6.28
N SER A 14 5.45 -17.62 -5.67
CA SER A 14 5.41 -16.37 -4.90
C SER A 14 5.02 -15.17 -5.77
N ARG A 15 5.57 -15.07 -6.99
CA ARG A 15 5.20 -13.98 -7.92
C ARG A 15 3.75 -14.04 -8.37
N LYS A 16 3.23 -15.23 -8.69
CA LYS A 16 1.81 -15.39 -9.04
C LYS A 16 0.91 -14.95 -7.88
N HIS A 17 1.25 -15.31 -6.65
CA HIS A 17 0.52 -14.87 -5.47
C HIS A 17 0.56 -13.36 -5.31
N ALA A 18 1.75 -12.75 -5.37
CA ALA A 18 1.93 -11.30 -5.26
C ALA A 18 1.15 -10.51 -6.33
N PHE A 19 1.18 -10.95 -7.60
CA PHE A 19 0.37 -10.33 -8.65
C PHE A 19 -1.14 -10.53 -8.42
N GLY A 20 -1.53 -11.64 -7.80
CA GLY A 20 -2.90 -11.87 -7.35
C GLY A 20 -3.35 -10.82 -6.33
N LEU A 21 -2.56 -10.60 -5.27
CA LEU A 21 -2.82 -9.59 -4.24
C LEU A 21 -2.93 -8.17 -4.83
N ILE A 22 -2.02 -7.82 -5.74
CA ILE A 22 -2.07 -6.51 -6.41
C ILE A 22 -3.38 -6.35 -7.21
N ARG A 23 -3.79 -7.39 -7.94
CA ARG A 23 -5.04 -7.38 -8.70
C ARG A 23 -6.26 -7.30 -7.78
N GLU A 24 -6.25 -8.01 -6.66
CA GLU A 24 -7.35 -7.97 -5.68
C GLU A 24 -7.52 -6.56 -5.10
N ALA A 25 -6.42 -5.87 -4.76
CA ALA A 25 -6.50 -4.47 -4.31
C ALA A 25 -6.95 -3.51 -5.42
N GLU A 26 -6.58 -3.76 -6.68
CA GLU A 26 -7.06 -2.97 -7.81
C GLU A 26 -8.58 -3.14 -8.02
N LEU A 27 -9.10 -4.36 -7.85
CA LEU A 27 -10.56 -4.62 -7.91
C LEU A 27 -11.31 -4.02 -6.73
N ALA A 28 -10.80 -4.18 -5.50
CA ALA A 28 -11.41 -3.58 -4.31
C ALA A 28 -11.47 -2.05 -4.43
N ALA A 29 -10.45 -1.43 -5.03
CA ALA A 29 -10.46 0.00 -5.33
C ALA A 29 -11.54 0.40 -6.36
N GLU A 30 -11.75 -0.40 -7.39
CA GLU A 30 -12.81 -0.19 -8.39
C GLU A 30 -14.20 -0.33 -7.73
N GLU A 31 -14.41 -1.39 -6.95
CA GLU A 31 -15.66 -1.65 -6.23
C GLU A 31 -15.97 -0.54 -5.22
N LEU A 32 -14.98 -0.12 -4.43
CA LEU A 32 -15.12 1.00 -3.49
C LEU A 32 -15.49 2.32 -4.19
N ALA A 33 -14.96 2.57 -5.39
CA ALA A 33 -15.27 3.79 -6.13
C ALA A 33 -16.71 3.81 -6.69
N GLU A 34 -17.30 2.64 -6.92
CA GLU A 34 -18.66 2.49 -7.46
C GLU A 34 -19.72 2.24 -6.38
N ALA A 35 -19.32 1.75 -5.21
CA ALA A 35 -20.22 1.40 -4.13
C ALA A 35 -20.94 2.63 -3.53
N PRO A 36 -22.26 2.55 -3.29
CA PRO A 36 -22.97 3.60 -2.58
C PRO A 36 -22.56 3.60 -1.10
N MET A 37 -22.36 4.79 -0.52
CA MET A 37 -22.08 4.95 0.91
C MET A 37 -23.25 4.50 1.81
N TYR A 38 -24.49 4.66 1.30
CA TYR A 38 -25.71 4.31 2.03
C TYR A 38 -26.62 3.45 1.16
N LEU A 39 -27.13 2.37 1.76
CA LEU A 39 -28.16 1.51 1.20
C LEU A 39 -29.53 1.90 1.77
N HIS A 40 -30.58 1.62 1.00
CA HIS A 40 -31.96 1.89 1.40
C HIS A 40 -32.46 0.79 2.35
N GLY A 41 -32.56 1.10 3.64
CA GLY A 41 -33.02 0.18 4.69
C GLY A 41 -34.53 0.06 4.86
N GLY A 42 -35.32 0.89 4.16
CA GLY A 42 -36.77 0.92 4.29
C GLY A 42 -37.26 2.30 4.71
N TYR A 43 -38.53 2.36 5.12
CA TYR A 43 -39.13 3.53 5.75
C TYR A 43 -39.56 3.14 7.17
N ASP A 44 -39.43 4.05 8.13
CA ASP A 44 -39.96 3.87 9.49
C ASP A 44 -41.47 4.18 9.57
N GLU A 45 -42.02 4.19 10.80
CA GLU A 45 -43.45 4.42 11.05
C GLU A 45 -43.92 5.83 10.66
N ASP A 46 -42.99 6.79 10.63
CA ASP A 46 -43.26 8.18 10.24
C ASP A 46 -43.07 8.41 8.73
N GLY A 47 -42.60 7.37 8.02
CA GLY A 47 -42.34 7.41 6.58
C GLY A 47 -40.98 8.00 6.23
N ASP A 48 -40.06 8.11 7.19
CA ASP A 48 -38.70 8.57 6.96
C ASP A 48 -37.82 7.41 6.46
N MET A 49 -36.93 7.70 5.50
CA MET A 49 -36.01 6.69 4.95
C MET A 49 -34.95 6.31 5.98
N ILE A 50 -34.76 5.01 6.20
CA ILE A 50 -33.75 4.46 7.10
C ILE A 50 -32.47 4.18 6.28
N PRO A 51 -31.39 4.97 6.41
CA PRO A 51 -30.13 4.67 5.72
C PRO A 51 -29.40 3.53 6.45
N ILE A 52 -28.82 2.61 5.68
CA ILE A 52 -27.88 1.60 6.18
C ILE A 52 -26.50 1.98 5.65
N GLU A 53 -25.53 2.14 6.54
CA GLU A 53 -24.14 2.39 6.15
C GLU A 53 -23.55 1.17 5.44
N ASN A 54 -22.93 1.39 4.28
CA ASN A 54 -22.31 0.35 3.47
C ASN A 54 -20.79 0.45 3.59
N LEU A 55 -20.25 0.02 4.74
CA LEU A 55 -18.83 0.14 5.04
C LEU A 55 -17.99 -1.02 4.49
N ASP A 56 -18.62 -2.14 4.12
CA ASP A 56 -17.93 -3.35 3.63
C ASP A 56 -16.89 -3.05 2.53
N PRO A 57 -17.15 -2.21 1.51
CA PRO A 57 -16.16 -1.90 0.48
C PRO A 57 -14.92 -1.17 1.01
N HIS A 58 -15.06 -0.39 2.08
CA HIS A 58 -13.93 0.26 2.74
C HIS A 58 -13.09 -0.77 3.49
N ASP A 59 -13.75 -1.66 4.24
CA ASP A 59 -13.08 -2.73 4.99
C ASP A 59 -12.31 -3.68 4.03
N GLU A 60 -12.94 -4.07 2.91
CA GLU A 60 -12.32 -4.90 1.88
C GLU A 60 -11.09 -4.22 1.25
N MET A 61 -11.16 -2.92 0.98
CA MET A 61 -10.01 -2.16 0.47
C MET A 61 -8.87 -2.08 1.50
N GLU A 62 -9.18 -1.88 2.78
CA GLU A 62 -8.18 -1.88 3.85
C GLU A 62 -7.51 -3.25 4.01
N GLU A 63 -8.28 -4.33 3.93
CA GLU A 63 -7.76 -5.70 3.99
C GLU A 63 -6.84 -6.01 2.80
N ALA A 64 -7.23 -5.60 1.58
CA ALA A 64 -6.43 -5.82 0.38
C ALA A 64 -5.07 -5.07 0.45
N ILE A 65 -5.08 -3.82 0.92
CA ILE A 65 -3.84 -3.06 1.16
C ILE A 65 -2.99 -3.76 2.21
N ARG A 66 -3.58 -4.20 3.33
CA ARG A 66 -2.85 -4.90 4.40
C ARG A 66 -2.22 -6.20 3.89
N ALA A 67 -2.93 -6.96 3.05
CA ALA A 67 -2.41 -8.18 2.44
C ALA A 67 -1.17 -7.88 1.58
N ILE A 68 -1.20 -6.83 0.75
CA ILE A 68 -0.03 -6.36 -0.01
C ILE A 68 1.12 -6.00 0.92
N GLU A 69 0.88 -5.20 1.97
CA GLU A 69 1.93 -4.75 2.88
C GLU A 69 2.62 -5.89 3.64
N THR A 70 1.90 -7.01 3.85
CA THR A 70 2.44 -8.21 4.50
C THR A 70 3.16 -9.16 3.56
N ASP A 71 3.00 -9.04 2.23
CA ASP A 71 3.69 -9.87 1.25
C ASP A 71 4.94 -9.15 0.71
N PRO A 72 6.17 -9.59 1.06
CA PRO A 72 7.40 -8.91 0.65
C PRO A 72 7.64 -8.95 -0.86
N THR A 73 7.09 -9.94 -1.58
CA THR A 73 7.20 -10.02 -3.04
C THR A 73 6.29 -8.98 -3.70
N ALA A 74 5.07 -8.79 -3.20
CA ALA A 74 4.15 -7.76 -3.68
C ALA A 74 4.71 -6.36 -3.43
N VAL A 75 5.21 -6.09 -2.22
CA VAL A 75 5.90 -4.82 -1.90
C VAL A 75 7.09 -4.61 -2.83
N SER A 76 7.96 -5.63 -3.01
CA SER A 76 9.13 -5.52 -3.89
C SER A 76 8.76 -5.23 -5.35
N ILE A 77 7.69 -5.84 -5.86
CA ILE A 77 7.18 -5.57 -7.22
C ILE A 77 6.73 -4.11 -7.33
N LEU A 78 5.94 -3.62 -6.39
CA LEU A 78 5.41 -2.26 -6.42
C LEU A 78 6.50 -1.20 -6.23
N VAL A 79 7.49 -1.47 -5.37
CA VAL A 79 8.71 -0.65 -5.22
C VAL A 79 9.45 -0.56 -6.54
N ALA A 80 9.68 -1.69 -7.22
CA ALA A 80 10.35 -1.70 -8.53
C ALA A 80 9.57 -0.91 -9.61
N GLN A 81 8.26 -0.77 -9.45
CA GLN A 81 7.40 0.04 -10.31
C GLN A 81 7.26 1.50 -9.85
N GLY A 82 7.74 1.86 -8.66
CA GLY A 82 7.51 3.17 -8.04
C GLY A 82 6.03 3.44 -7.69
N ARG A 83 5.20 2.39 -7.59
CA ARG A 83 3.75 2.52 -7.35
C ARG A 83 3.45 2.60 -5.86
N THR A 84 3.29 3.81 -5.35
CA THR A 84 3.02 4.09 -3.92
C THR A 84 1.54 4.04 -3.53
N HIS A 85 0.64 3.96 -4.52
CA HIS A 85 -0.81 3.97 -4.30
C HIS A 85 -1.53 2.99 -5.22
N ILE A 86 -2.67 2.47 -4.73
CA ILE A 86 -3.70 1.78 -5.51
C ILE A 86 -5.05 2.41 -5.14
N GLY A 87 -5.86 2.81 -6.14
CA GLY A 87 -7.18 3.39 -5.85
C GLY A 87 -7.16 4.63 -4.96
N GLY A 88 -6.11 5.45 -5.00
CA GLY A 88 -5.93 6.58 -4.08
C GLY A 88 -5.48 6.20 -2.65
N HIS A 89 -5.41 4.92 -2.32
CA HIS A 89 -4.95 4.42 -1.02
C HIS A 89 -3.44 4.25 -1.02
N LYS A 90 -2.79 4.71 0.05
CA LYS A 90 -1.34 4.62 0.24
C LYS A 90 -0.92 3.20 0.59
N ILE A 91 0.19 2.76 0.00
CA ILE A 91 0.87 1.53 0.38
C ILE A 91 2.10 1.93 1.20
N GLY A 92 1.91 2.04 2.51
CA GLY A 92 2.92 2.54 3.45
C GLY A 92 4.22 1.73 3.42
N ALA A 93 4.13 0.41 3.24
CA ALA A 93 5.31 -0.44 3.06
C ALA A 93 6.15 -0.05 1.83
N VAL A 94 5.51 0.31 0.71
CA VAL A 94 6.20 0.73 -0.52
C VAL A 94 6.78 2.14 -0.35
N ILE A 95 6.03 3.06 0.26
CA ILE A 95 6.50 4.42 0.54
C ILE A 95 7.77 4.38 1.38
N ARG A 96 7.76 3.66 2.51
CA ARG A 96 8.93 3.50 3.39
C ARG A 96 10.13 2.86 2.68
N ALA A 97 9.88 1.93 1.74
CA ALA A 97 10.95 1.29 0.99
C ALA A 97 11.55 2.18 -0.12
N LEU A 98 10.83 3.22 -0.55
CA LEU A 98 11.29 4.21 -1.54
C LEU A 98 11.87 5.47 -0.89
N GLU A 99 11.55 5.73 0.38
CA GLU A 99 12.15 6.82 1.13
C GLU A 99 13.67 6.66 1.18
N PRO A 100 14.44 7.70 0.85
CA PRO A 100 15.88 7.64 0.95
C PRO A 100 16.27 7.34 2.40
N ASP A 101 17.29 6.49 2.56
CA ASP A 101 17.92 6.26 3.85
C ASP A 101 18.57 7.58 4.29
N TRP A 102 17.86 8.38 5.09
CA TRP A 102 18.41 9.54 5.79
C TRP A 102 19.36 9.13 6.94
N GLY A 103 19.89 7.91 6.92
CA GLY A 103 20.98 7.42 7.74
C GLY A 103 22.27 8.21 7.50
N GLY A 104 22.32 9.41 8.08
CA GLY A 104 23.51 10.26 8.10
C GLY A 104 23.34 11.58 7.38
N ILE A 105 22.37 12.42 7.78
CA ILE A 105 22.78 13.81 7.96
C ILE A 105 23.72 13.75 9.16
N GLU A 106 25.01 13.56 8.91
CA GLU A 106 26.02 13.89 9.91
C GLU A 106 25.70 15.31 10.34
N ASP A 107 25.45 15.48 11.65
CA ASP A 107 25.50 16.80 12.25
C ASP A 107 26.71 17.53 11.66
N PRO A 108 26.57 18.73 11.07
CA PRO A 108 27.72 19.45 10.53
C PRO A 108 28.84 19.62 11.57
N GLU A 109 28.53 19.55 12.87
CA GLU A 109 29.52 19.51 13.97
C GLU A 109 30.33 18.21 14.05
N SER A 110 29.85 17.11 13.45
CA SER A 110 30.49 15.78 13.45
C SER A 110 31.32 15.52 12.20
N ASN A 111 31.28 16.41 11.19
CA ASN A 111 32.06 16.27 9.96
C ASN A 111 33.42 17.00 10.07
N PRO A 112 34.56 16.29 10.14
CA PRO A 112 35.87 16.91 10.29
C PRO A 112 36.37 17.66 9.04
N LEU A 113 35.64 17.60 7.91
CA LEU A 113 35.94 18.41 6.72
C LEU A 113 35.53 19.89 6.85
N TRP A 114 34.70 20.23 7.83
CA TRP A 114 34.29 21.61 8.13
C TRP A 114 34.80 22.03 9.51
N GLY A 115 36.13 21.98 9.69
CA GLY A 115 36.78 22.60 10.84
C GLY A 115 36.43 24.10 10.93
N PRO A 116 36.53 24.71 12.14
CA PRO A 116 36.13 26.10 12.33
C PRO A 116 36.88 26.99 11.35
N ASP A 117 36.15 27.89 10.68
CA ASP A 117 36.72 28.93 9.85
C ASP A 117 37.85 29.61 10.65
N THR A 118 39.06 29.51 10.12
CA THR A 118 40.21 30.17 10.72
C THR A 118 40.19 31.62 10.25
N ASP A 119 39.98 32.52 11.22
CA ASP A 119 40.14 33.98 11.08
C ASP A 119 41.52 34.39 10.54
#